data_AF-A0A7C1PM57-F1
#
_entry.id   AF-A0A7C1PM57-F1
#
_cell.length_a   1.000
_cell.length_b   1.000
_cell.length_c   1.000
_cell.angle_alpha   90.00
_cell.angle_beta   90.00
_cell.angle_gamma   90.00
#
_symmetry.space_group_name_H-M   'P 1'
#
loop_
_entity.id
_entity.type
_entity.pdbx_description
1 polymer ?
#
loop_
_entity_poly.entity_id
_entity_poly.type
_entity_poly.pdbx_seq_one_letter_code
_entity_poly.pdbx_strand_id
1 'polypeptide(L)'
;MGEKVIYQQLTTGDRISVILYRAGIVSVTLLLILGGIFFFKHNEVNNWNAFSALADVRGMLWYAIALYASVGLSAFTIHLYVKKFRLFIRWSYVFSAVALIVLFIIKGAEAGKYLFFNEVGGLSLLPLSICTGFIAAKEAFCFRLNEGYIIAILLPVTSAVLVLQVLDPGSTGVLLSAVALLMLLFAIRKVPQPLAYDIGDKSVYEK
;
A
#
# COMPACT_ATOMS: atom_id res chain seq x y z
N MET A 1 -12.99 23.68 19.22
CA MET A 1 -11.65 24.22 19.52
C MET A 1 -10.92 24.31 18.19
N GLY A 2 -10.86 25.51 17.61
CA GLY A 2 -10.18 25.73 16.34
C GLY A 2 -8.68 25.82 16.59
N GLU A 3 -7.96 24.73 16.34
CA GLU A 3 -6.50 24.77 16.29
C GLU A 3 -6.11 25.81 15.23
N LYS A 4 -5.33 26.81 15.63
CA LYS A 4 -4.71 27.75 14.69
C LYS A 4 -3.81 26.92 13.77
N VAL A 5 -4.22 26.75 12.51
CA VAL A 5 -3.36 26.16 11.49
C VAL A 5 -2.21 27.14 11.25
N ILE A 6 -1.06 26.89 11.87
CA ILE A 6 0.14 27.67 11.65
C ILE A 6 0.67 27.27 10.27
N TYR A 7 0.36 28.08 9.25
CA TYR A 7 0.89 27.89 7.90
C TYR A 7 2.35 28.35 7.87
N GLN A 8 3.26 27.42 8.15
CA GLN A 8 4.68 27.64 7.91
C GLN A 8 4.93 27.69 6.40
N GLN A 9 5.76 28.63 5.93
CA GLN A 9 6.12 28.68 4.51
C GLN A 9 6.82 27.38 4.09
N LEU A 10 6.24 26.69 3.11
CA LEU A 10 6.77 25.45 2.56
C LEU A 10 8.05 25.73 1.77
N THR A 11 9.15 25.09 2.16
CA THR A 11 10.38 25.09 1.37
C THR A 11 10.21 24.26 0.09
N THR A 12 11.13 24.37 -0.86
CA THR A 12 11.08 23.55 -2.09
C THR A 12 11.20 22.05 -1.77
N GLY A 13 12.06 21.68 -0.82
CA GLY A 13 12.23 20.28 -0.39
C GLY A 13 10.96 19.70 0.23
N ASP A 14 10.27 20.51 1.04
CA ASP A 14 8.97 20.18 1.62
C ASP A 14 7.94 19.86 0.54
N ARG A 15 7.82 20.71 -0.48
CA ARG A 15 6.89 20.49 -1.60
C ARG A 15 7.20 19.19 -2.33
N ILE A 16 8.46 18.94 -2.64
CA ILE A 16 8.88 17.70 -3.32
C ILE A 16 8.50 16.48 -2.48
N SER A 17 8.80 16.49 -1.18
CA SER A 17 8.52 15.37 -0.30
C SER A 17 7.02 15.06 -0.19
N VAL A 18 6.15 16.08 -0.16
CA VAL A 18 4.69 15.89 -0.16
C VAL A 18 4.20 15.38 -1.51
N ILE A 19 4.74 15.87 -2.62
CA ILE A 19 4.39 15.38 -3.96
C ILE A 19 4.77 13.90 -4.09
N LEU A 20 5.97 13.51 -3.65
CA LEU A 20 6.41 12.11 -3.65
C LEU A 20 5.51 11.24 -2.77
N TYR A 21 5.15 11.73 -1.58
CA TYR A 21 4.24 11.03 -0.67
C TYR A 21 2.89 10.71 -1.34
N ARG A 22 2.27 11.73 -1.95
CA ARG A 22 0.99 11.58 -2.65
C ARG A 22 1.11 10.76 -3.93
N ALA A 23 2.22 10.90 -4.66
CA ALA A 23 2.49 10.08 -5.85
C ALA A 23 2.53 8.59 -5.49
N GLY A 24 3.17 8.22 -4.37
CA GLY A 24 3.15 6.83 -3.90
C GLY A 24 1.73 6.31 -3.61
N ILE A 25 0.87 7.12 -2.98
CA ILE A 25 -0.55 6.75 -2.71
C ILE A 25 -1.28 6.49 -4.03
N VAL A 26 -1.11 7.37 -5.02
CA VAL A 26 -1.73 7.22 -6.34
C VAL A 26 -1.19 5.98 -7.06
N SER A 27 0.13 5.76 -7.03
CA SER A 27 0.74 4.59 -7.67
C SER A 27 0.27 3.27 -7.05
N VAL A 28 0.18 3.18 -5.71
CA VAL A 28 -0.39 2.01 -5.02
C VAL A 28 -1.85 1.78 -5.46
N THR A 29 -2.64 2.86 -5.53
CA THR A 29 -4.04 2.80 -5.97
C THR A 29 -4.18 2.22 -7.37
N LEU A 30 -3.38 2.72 -8.32
CA LEU A 30 -3.39 2.22 -9.70
C LEU A 30 -2.97 0.75 -9.78
N LEU A 31 -1.96 0.34 -9.02
CA LEU A 31 -1.51 -1.05 -8.99
C LEU A 31 -2.58 -1.97 -8.40
N LEU A 32 -3.28 -1.58 -7.33
CA LEU A 32 -4.39 -2.35 -6.79
C LEU A 32 -5.55 -2.50 -7.79
N ILE A 33 -5.85 -1.44 -8.56
CA ILE A 33 -6.83 -1.51 -9.66
C ILE A 33 -6.38 -2.49 -10.73
N LEU A 34 -5.10 -2.44 -11.14
CA LEU A 34 -4.55 -3.40 -12.11
C LEU A 34 -4.63 -4.85 -11.60
N GLY A 35 -4.34 -5.08 -10.32
CA GLY A 35 -4.55 -6.37 -9.66
C GLY A 35 -6.03 -6.81 -9.72
N GLY A 36 -6.95 -5.92 -9.37
CA GLY A 36 -8.40 -6.19 -9.46
C GLY A 36 -8.85 -6.55 -10.88
N ILE A 37 -8.35 -5.84 -11.91
CA ILE A 37 -8.61 -6.13 -13.32
C ILE A 37 -8.06 -7.51 -13.70
N PHE A 38 -6.87 -7.87 -13.24
CA PHE A 38 -6.28 -9.19 -13.51
C PHE A 38 -7.14 -10.33 -12.95
N PHE A 39 -7.65 -10.17 -11.72
CA PHE A 39 -8.57 -11.13 -11.09
C PHE A 39 -9.92 -11.19 -11.82
N PHE A 40 -10.51 -10.03 -12.13
CA PHE A 40 -11.79 -9.97 -12.82
C PHE A 40 -11.75 -10.61 -14.22
N LYS A 41 -10.65 -10.40 -14.96
CA LYS A 41 -10.44 -11.00 -16.29
C LYS A 41 -10.41 -12.54 -16.25
N HIS A 42 -10.00 -13.14 -15.15
CA HIS A 42 -9.85 -14.59 -15.01
C HIS A 42 -10.81 -15.18 -13.96
N ASN A 43 -11.95 -14.51 -13.72
CA ASN A 43 -12.94 -14.90 -12.72
C ASN A 43 -13.59 -16.27 -12.99
N GLU A 44 -13.50 -16.79 -14.21
CA GLU A 44 -14.00 -18.13 -14.57
C GLU A 44 -13.16 -19.26 -13.93
N VAL A 45 -11.95 -18.95 -13.45
CA VAL A 45 -11.01 -19.94 -12.91
C VAL A 45 -11.13 -20.03 -11.39
N ASN A 46 -11.82 -21.06 -10.93
CA ASN A 46 -12.13 -21.26 -9.51
C ASN A 46 -11.01 -21.96 -8.69
N ASN A 47 -9.92 -22.39 -9.33
CA ASN A 47 -8.84 -23.14 -8.68
C ASN A 47 -7.53 -22.36 -8.69
N TRP A 48 -6.90 -22.17 -7.54
CA TRP A 48 -5.64 -21.43 -7.37
C TRP A 48 -4.49 -21.99 -8.20
N ASN A 49 -4.39 -23.31 -8.36
CA ASN A 49 -3.34 -23.92 -9.18
C ASN A 49 -3.47 -23.50 -10.65
N ALA A 50 -4.69 -23.55 -11.20
CA ALA A 50 -4.97 -23.10 -12.56
C ALA A 50 -4.82 -21.57 -12.69
N PHE A 51 -5.27 -20.81 -11.68
CA PHE A 51 -5.18 -19.35 -11.68
C PHE A 51 -3.72 -18.87 -11.68
N SER A 52 -2.86 -19.48 -10.85
CA SER A 52 -1.44 -19.15 -10.80
C SER A 52 -0.70 -19.46 -12.11
N ALA A 53 -1.20 -20.39 -12.93
CA ALA A 53 -0.63 -20.71 -14.23
C ALA A 53 -0.87 -19.62 -15.28
N LEU A 54 -1.90 -18.78 -15.10
CA LEU A 54 -2.22 -17.66 -15.98
C LEU A 54 -1.30 -16.45 -15.75
N ALA A 55 -0.63 -16.41 -14.60
CA ALA A 55 0.23 -15.31 -14.21
C ALA A 55 1.59 -15.38 -14.95
N ASP A 56 1.86 -14.36 -15.78
CA ASP A 56 3.18 -14.20 -16.40
C ASP A 56 4.25 -13.95 -15.32
N VAL A 57 5.30 -14.78 -15.34
CA VAL A 57 6.37 -14.79 -14.35
C VAL A 57 7.06 -13.43 -14.27
N ARG A 58 7.43 -12.86 -15.43
CA ARG A 58 8.15 -11.59 -15.50
C ARG A 58 7.24 -10.41 -15.14
N GLY A 59 6.02 -10.41 -15.67
CA GLY A 59 5.01 -9.41 -15.34
C GLY A 59 4.73 -9.33 -13.83
N MET A 60 4.60 -10.47 -13.16
CA MET A 60 4.37 -10.51 -11.70
C MET A 60 5.55 -9.97 -10.90
N LEU A 61 6.79 -10.24 -11.33
CA LEU A 61 7.96 -9.67 -10.66
C LEU A 61 8.00 -8.14 -10.79
N TRP A 62 7.79 -7.60 -11.99
CA TRP A 62 7.76 -6.15 -12.19
C TRP A 62 6.60 -5.49 -11.46
N TYR A 63 5.44 -6.14 -11.43
CA TYR A 63 4.29 -5.69 -10.64
C TYR A 63 4.61 -5.65 -9.14
N ALA A 64 5.25 -6.70 -8.60
CA ALA A 64 5.70 -6.72 -7.21
C ALA A 64 6.68 -5.59 -6.90
N ILE A 65 7.70 -5.40 -7.74
CA ILE A 65 8.69 -4.32 -7.58
C ILE A 65 7.99 -2.96 -7.60
N ALA A 66 7.07 -2.73 -8.55
CA ALA A 66 6.33 -1.47 -8.65
C ALA A 66 5.47 -1.23 -7.40
N LEU A 67 4.82 -2.26 -6.87
CA LEU A 67 4.00 -2.17 -5.66
C LEU A 67 4.86 -1.78 -4.45
N TYR A 68 5.97 -2.49 -4.24
CA TYR A 68 6.89 -2.20 -3.15
C TYR A 68 7.56 -0.83 -3.28
N ALA A 69 7.92 -0.41 -4.49
CA ALA A 69 8.47 0.92 -4.74
C ALA A 69 7.44 2.01 -4.40
N SER A 70 6.17 1.82 -4.78
CA SER A 70 5.10 2.78 -4.55
C SER A 70 4.78 2.93 -3.05
N VAL A 71 4.67 1.82 -2.32
CA VAL A 71 4.47 1.84 -0.85
C VAL A 71 5.67 2.46 -0.16
N GLY A 72 6.89 2.09 -0.56
CA GLY A 72 8.13 2.64 0.00
C GLY A 72 8.24 4.14 -0.20
N LEU A 73 7.86 4.63 -1.39
CA LEU A 73 7.84 6.05 -1.70
C LEU A 73 6.98 6.82 -0.68
N SER A 74 5.75 6.37 -0.41
CA SER A 74 4.91 6.98 0.62
C SER A 74 5.44 6.78 2.04
N ALA A 75 5.93 5.59 2.39
CA ALA A 75 6.40 5.26 3.74
C ALA A 75 7.62 6.08 4.17
N PHE A 76 8.56 6.35 3.26
CA PHE A 76 9.76 7.12 3.60
C PHE A 76 9.55 8.63 3.54
N THR A 77 8.65 9.10 2.68
CA THR A 77 8.30 10.53 2.54
C THR A 77 7.13 10.95 3.45
N ILE A 78 6.64 10.06 4.31
CA ILE A 78 5.59 10.39 5.27
C ILE A 78 6.06 11.39 6.32
N HIS A 79 5.22 12.39 6.53
CA HIS A 79 5.37 13.41 7.55
C HIS A 79 4.43 13.08 8.71
N LEU A 80 5.00 12.77 9.88
CA LEU A 80 4.25 12.36 11.05
C LEU A 80 4.99 12.77 12.34
N TYR A 81 4.37 13.58 13.19
CA TYR A 81 5.00 14.11 14.42
C TYR A 81 5.48 13.01 15.36
N VAL A 82 4.64 11.99 15.55
CA VAL A 82 4.88 10.91 16.51
C VAL A 82 5.90 9.94 15.94
N LYS A 83 7.11 9.93 16.51
CA LYS A 83 8.24 9.13 16.02
C LYS A 83 7.96 7.64 16.06
N LYS A 84 7.28 7.16 17.11
CA LYS A 84 6.93 5.73 17.26
C LYS A 84 6.11 5.20 16.08
N PHE A 85 5.07 5.92 15.67
CA PHE A 85 4.24 5.53 14.52
C PHE A 85 5.01 5.63 13.20
N ARG A 86 5.83 6.66 13.02
CA ARG A 86 6.67 6.81 11.82
C ARG A 86 7.64 5.63 11.67
N LEU A 87 8.28 5.23 12.77
CA LEU A 87 9.17 4.08 12.80
C LEU A 87 8.41 2.78 12.54
N PHE A 88 7.23 2.60 13.14
CA PHE A 88 6.40 1.42 12.90
C PHE A 88 6.07 1.23 11.41
N ILE A 89 5.65 2.28 10.72
CA ILE A 89 5.37 2.26 9.27
C ILE A 89 6.63 1.87 8.49
N ARG A 90 7.76 2.54 8.76
CA ARG A 90 9.02 2.29 8.05
C ARG A 90 9.57 0.89 8.30
N TRP A 91 9.52 0.40 9.53
CA TRP A 91 9.97 -0.97 9.85
C TRP A 91 9.07 -2.02 9.22
N SER A 92 7.75 -1.82 9.23
CA SER A 92 6.80 -2.73 8.55
C SER A 92 7.13 -2.85 7.06
N TYR A 93 7.44 -1.71 6.40
CA TYR A 93 7.93 -1.70 5.03
C TYR A 93 9.27 -2.42 4.87
N VAL A 94 10.27 -2.11 5.70
CA VAL A 94 11.62 -2.69 5.61
C VAL A 94 11.57 -4.21 5.78
N PHE A 95 10.82 -4.73 6.75
CA PHE A 95 10.65 -6.18 6.94
C PHE A 95 10.07 -6.84 5.69
N SER A 96 9.02 -6.24 5.11
CA SER A 96 8.43 -6.71 3.87
C SER A 96 9.44 -6.67 2.71
N ALA A 97 10.12 -5.55 2.51
CA ALA A 97 11.06 -5.34 1.41
C ALA A 97 12.27 -6.27 1.47
N VAL A 98 12.81 -6.52 2.68
CA VAL A 98 13.88 -7.49 2.88
C VAL A 98 13.42 -8.90 2.51
N ALA A 99 12.18 -9.28 2.88
CA ALA A 99 11.64 -10.57 2.48
C ALA A 99 11.49 -10.70 0.96
N LEU A 100 11.05 -9.65 0.24
CA LEU A 100 11.03 -9.64 -1.22
C LEU A 100 12.43 -9.81 -1.84
N ILE A 101 13.45 -9.14 -1.28
CA ILE A 101 14.83 -9.26 -1.74
C ILE A 101 15.34 -10.70 -1.54
N VAL A 102 15.07 -11.29 -0.38
CA VAL A 102 15.44 -12.70 -0.09
C VAL A 102 14.72 -13.64 -1.07
N LEU A 103 13.43 -13.43 -1.32
CA LEU A 103 12.69 -14.20 -2.32
C LEU A 103 13.30 -14.06 -3.73
N PHE A 104 13.72 -12.86 -4.11
CA PHE A 104 14.39 -12.62 -5.39
C PHE A 104 15.74 -13.34 -5.48
N ILE A 105 16.54 -13.34 -4.41
CA ILE A 105 17.82 -14.07 -4.39
C ILE A 105 17.60 -15.58 -4.54
N ILE A 106 16.56 -16.14 -3.90
CA ILE A 106 16.31 -17.59 -3.89
C ILE A 106 15.58 -18.07 -5.16
N LYS A 107 14.61 -17.30 -5.66
CA LYS A 107 13.69 -17.70 -6.75
C LYS A 107 13.92 -16.97 -8.07
N GLY A 108 14.77 -15.94 -8.10
CA GLY A 108 15.06 -15.15 -9.30
C GLY A 108 13.79 -14.56 -9.92
N ALA A 109 13.59 -14.83 -11.21
CA ALA A 109 12.43 -14.33 -11.97
C ALA A 109 11.08 -14.79 -11.41
N GLU A 110 11.02 -15.93 -10.72
CA GLU A 110 9.78 -16.47 -10.15
C GLU A 110 9.36 -15.82 -8.83
N ALA A 111 10.19 -14.95 -8.26
CA ALA A 111 9.93 -14.34 -6.97
C ALA A 111 8.57 -13.62 -6.90
N GLY A 112 8.16 -12.93 -7.98
CA GLY A 112 6.84 -12.29 -8.04
C GLY A 112 5.69 -13.30 -8.00
N LYS A 113 5.79 -14.41 -8.73
CA LYS A 113 4.77 -15.47 -8.71
C LYS A 113 4.70 -16.15 -7.35
N TYR A 114 5.87 -16.44 -6.76
CA TYR A 114 5.97 -17.02 -5.42
C TYR A 114 5.43 -16.07 -4.33
N LEU A 115 5.63 -14.76 -4.50
CA LEU A 115 5.08 -13.74 -3.60
C LEU A 115 3.55 -13.76 -3.54
N PHE A 116 2.86 -13.90 -4.68
CA PHE A 116 1.39 -13.80 -4.70
C PHE A 116 0.65 -15.13 -4.56
N PHE A 117 1.28 -16.24 -4.95
CA PHE A 117 0.58 -17.54 -5.05
C PHE A 117 1.19 -18.65 -4.19
N ASN A 118 2.20 -18.36 -3.36
CA ASN A 118 2.70 -19.28 -2.37
C ASN A 118 2.49 -18.73 -0.96
N GLU A 119 2.03 -19.57 -0.03
CA GLU A 119 1.76 -19.17 1.36
C GLU A 119 2.98 -18.54 2.04
N VAL A 120 4.16 -19.19 1.95
CA VAL A 120 5.38 -18.74 2.61
C VAL A 120 5.91 -17.45 1.97
N GLY A 121 5.91 -17.38 0.63
CA GLY A 121 6.30 -16.17 -0.09
C GLY A 121 5.39 -14.99 0.20
N GLY A 122 4.09 -15.25 0.27
CA GLY A 122 3.03 -14.28 0.50
C GLY A 122 3.02 -13.66 1.89
N LEU A 123 3.65 -14.28 2.90
CA LEU A 123 3.76 -13.67 4.23
C LEU A 123 4.37 -12.26 4.21
N SER A 124 5.24 -11.96 3.25
CA SER A 124 5.83 -10.63 3.07
C SER A 124 4.82 -9.55 2.65
N LEU A 125 3.67 -9.93 2.07
CA LEU A 125 2.57 -9.01 1.74
C LEU A 125 1.82 -8.51 2.98
N LEU A 126 1.85 -9.25 4.09
CA LEU A 126 1.16 -8.85 5.32
C LEU A 126 1.77 -7.59 5.96
N PRO A 127 3.10 -7.49 6.21
CA PRO A 127 3.68 -6.24 6.70
C PRO A 127 3.55 -5.08 5.69
N LEU A 128 3.53 -5.37 4.37
CA LEU A 128 3.32 -4.35 3.34
C LEU A 128 1.90 -3.75 3.41
N SER A 129 0.90 -4.62 3.49
CA SER A 129 -0.51 -4.22 3.58
C SER A 129 -0.79 -3.47 4.89
N ILE A 130 -0.16 -3.89 6.01
CA ILE A 130 -0.19 -3.16 7.28
C ILE A 130 0.44 -1.77 7.11
N CYS A 131 1.62 -1.67 6.48
CA CYS A 131 2.26 -0.39 6.22
C CYS A 131 1.34 0.58 5.46
N THR A 132 0.76 0.14 4.33
CA THR A 132 -0.19 0.96 3.56
C THR A 132 -1.46 1.28 4.37
N GLY A 133 -1.95 0.32 5.16
CA GLY A 133 -3.08 0.52 6.05
C GLY A 133 -2.85 1.62 7.09
N PHE A 134 -1.68 1.65 7.72
CA PHE A 134 -1.32 2.71 8.67
C PHE A 134 -1.11 4.08 8.01
N ILE A 135 -0.62 4.10 6.76
CA ILE A 135 -0.58 5.34 5.96
C ILE A 135 -2.02 5.87 5.78
N ALA A 136 -2.97 5.01 5.40
CA ALA A 136 -4.37 5.40 5.25
C ALA A 136 -5.03 5.82 6.58
N ALA A 137 -4.73 5.10 7.68
CA ALA A 137 -5.24 5.42 9.01
C ALA A 137 -4.76 6.78 9.53
N LYS A 138 -3.51 7.16 9.26
CA LYS A 138 -3.00 8.51 9.54
C LYS A 138 -3.90 9.56 8.90
N GLU A 139 -4.16 9.40 7.60
CA GLU A 139 -4.94 10.39 6.84
C GLU A 139 -6.40 10.43 7.28
N ALA A 140 -6.96 9.29 7.71
CA ALA A 140 -8.27 9.22 8.35
C ALA A 140 -8.31 10.01 9.66
N PHE A 141 -7.29 9.88 10.50
CA PHE A 141 -7.16 10.60 11.75
C PHE A 141 -6.97 12.11 11.55
N CYS A 142 -6.05 12.50 10.67
CA CYS A 142 -5.69 13.91 10.45
C CYS A 142 -6.77 14.71 9.69
N PHE A 143 -7.40 14.11 8.68
CA PHE A 143 -8.28 14.83 7.73
C PHE A 143 -9.70 14.29 7.65
N ARG A 144 -10.08 13.38 8.56
CA ARG A 144 -11.41 12.74 8.57
C ARG A 144 -11.76 12.04 7.26
N LEU A 145 -10.74 11.46 6.62
CA LEU A 145 -10.89 10.54 5.49
C LEU A 145 -11.25 9.16 6.03
N ASN A 146 -12.48 8.98 6.51
CA ASN A 146 -12.92 7.79 7.25
C ASN A 146 -12.70 6.48 6.50
N GLU A 147 -12.72 6.50 5.17
CA GLU A 147 -12.35 5.39 4.31
C GLU A 147 -10.96 4.82 4.63
N GLY A 148 -10.03 5.65 5.13
CA GLY A 148 -8.70 5.22 5.53
C GLY A 148 -8.67 4.25 6.70
N TYR A 149 -9.62 4.33 7.64
CA TYR A 149 -9.76 3.33 8.71
C TYR A 149 -10.25 1.99 8.16
N ILE A 150 -11.17 2.02 7.19
CA ILE A 150 -11.68 0.81 6.54
C ILE A 150 -10.54 0.15 5.75
N ILE A 151 -9.77 0.94 4.99
CA ILE A 151 -8.58 0.45 4.26
C ILE A 151 -7.57 -0.16 5.23
N ALA A 152 -7.33 0.46 6.39
CA ALA A 152 -6.36 -0.02 7.37
C ALA A 152 -6.66 -1.42 7.90
N ILE A 153 -7.92 -1.84 7.88
CA ILE A 153 -8.36 -3.17 8.31
C ILE A 153 -8.52 -4.09 7.09
N LEU A 154 -9.24 -3.61 6.06
CA LEU A 154 -9.64 -4.43 4.93
C LEU A 154 -8.44 -4.84 4.07
N LEU A 155 -7.45 -3.97 3.88
CA LEU A 155 -6.28 -4.30 3.05
C LEU A 155 -5.43 -5.44 3.65
N PRO A 156 -5.06 -5.42 4.95
CA PRO A 156 -4.41 -6.57 5.59
C PRO A 156 -5.25 -7.86 5.56
N VAL A 157 -6.57 -7.74 5.77
CA VAL A 157 -7.48 -8.91 5.71
C VAL A 157 -7.50 -9.50 4.30
N THR A 158 -7.66 -8.68 3.26
CA THR A 158 -7.61 -9.13 1.87
C THR A 158 -6.26 -9.75 1.52
N SER A 159 -5.15 -9.17 2.02
CA SER A 159 -3.83 -9.77 1.87
C SER A 159 -3.74 -11.14 2.55
N ALA A 160 -4.30 -11.30 3.75
CA ALA A 160 -4.31 -12.60 4.45
C ALA A 160 -5.15 -13.63 3.70
N VAL A 161 -6.32 -13.25 3.18
CA VAL A 161 -7.17 -14.11 2.35
C VAL A 161 -6.41 -14.58 1.09
N LEU A 162 -5.68 -13.68 0.43
CA LEU A 162 -4.87 -14.00 -0.74
C LEU A 162 -3.74 -14.99 -0.39
N VAL A 163 -2.99 -14.71 0.68
CA VAL A 163 -1.81 -15.50 1.07
C VAL A 163 -2.19 -16.90 1.54
N LEU A 164 -3.26 -16.99 2.34
CA LEU A 164 -3.76 -18.25 2.89
C LEU A 164 -4.70 -18.99 1.94
N GLN A 165 -5.04 -18.38 0.79
CA GLN A 165 -5.94 -18.95 -0.23
C GLN A 165 -7.27 -19.46 0.36
N VAL A 166 -7.79 -18.75 1.38
CA VAL A 166 -8.99 -19.16 2.14
C VAL A 166 -10.25 -19.11 1.28
N LEU A 167 -10.29 -18.20 0.32
CA LEU A 167 -11.38 -18.07 -0.65
C LEU A 167 -10.90 -18.50 -2.03
N ASP A 168 -11.82 -18.80 -2.93
CA ASP A 168 -11.50 -18.99 -4.34
C ASP A 168 -10.94 -17.70 -4.98
N PRO A 169 -10.26 -17.79 -6.14
CA PRO A 169 -9.70 -16.62 -6.81
C PRO A 169 -10.75 -15.55 -7.12
N GLY A 170 -11.95 -15.93 -7.56
CA GLY A 170 -13.02 -14.99 -7.89
C GLY A 170 -13.47 -14.15 -6.69
N SER A 171 -13.79 -14.82 -5.59
CA SER A 171 -14.14 -14.18 -4.31
C SER A 171 -13.02 -13.31 -3.76
N THR A 172 -11.76 -13.75 -3.87
CA THR A 172 -10.58 -12.94 -3.50
C THR A 172 -10.46 -11.70 -4.38
N GLY A 173 -10.76 -11.83 -5.67
CA GLY A 173 -10.81 -10.73 -6.64
C GLY A 173 -11.86 -9.66 -6.29
N VAL A 174 -13.02 -10.07 -5.75
CA VAL A 174 -14.06 -9.14 -5.27
C VAL A 174 -13.55 -8.32 -4.08
N LEU A 175 -12.91 -8.96 -3.10
CA LEU A 175 -12.28 -8.28 -1.95
C LEU A 175 -11.18 -7.31 -2.38
N LEU A 176 -10.31 -7.73 -3.30
CA LEU A 176 -9.25 -6.88 -3.85
C LEU A 176 -9.84 -5.66 -4.58
N SER A 177 -10.88 -5.88 -5.38
CA SER A 177 -11.57 -4.80 -6.11
C SER A 177 -12.25 -3.82 -5.16
N ALA A 178 -12.86 -4.29 -4.07
CA ALA A 178 -13.43 -3.43 -3.04
C ALA A 178 -12.36 -2.54 -2.38
N VAL A 179 -11.20 -3.12 -2.03
CA VAL A 179 -10.05 -2.36 -1.50
C VAL A 179 -9.53 -1.35 -2.52
N ALA A 180 -9.42 -1.74 -3.79
CA ALA A 180 -8.96 -0.86 -4.87
C ALA A 180 -9.90 0.35 -5.06
N LEU A 181 -11.22 0.14 -5.01
CA LEU A 181 -12.21 1.23 -5.09
C LEU A 181 -12.16 2.15 -3.87
N LEU A 182 -11.97 1.61 -2.66
CA LEU A 182 -11.77 2.43 -1.46
C LEU A 182 -10.49 3.26 -1.55
N MET A 183 -9.38 2.65 -2.00
CA MET A 183 -8.12 3.36 -2.23
C MET A 183 -8.25 4.44 -3.31
N LEU A 184 -9.06 4.21 -4.35
CA LEU A 184 -9.37 5.21 -5.37
C LEU A 184 -10.14 6.39 -4.78
N LEU A 185 -11.19 6.13 -4.00
CA LEU A 185 -11.95 7.17 -3.31
C LEU A 185 -11.06 7.97 -2.36
N PHE A 186 -10.19 7.27 -1.61
CA PHE A 186 -9.20 7.87 -0.73
C PHE A 186 -8.23 8.78 -1.49
N ALA A 187 -7.66 8.31 -2.60
CA ALA A 187 -6.73 9.08 -3.42
C ALA A 187 -7.39 10.33 -4.02
N ILE A 188 -8.60 10.19 -4.57
CA ILE A 188 -9.38 11.32 -5.15
C ILE A 188 -9.65 12.40 -4.10
N ARG A 189 -9.91 12.02 -2.85
CA ARG A 189 -10.16 12.97 -1.75
C ARG A 189 -8.87 13.55 -1.16
N LYS A 190 -7.77 12.79 -1.20
CA LYS A 190 -6.49 13.20 -0.63
C LYS A 190 -5.70 14.13 -1.54
N VAL A 191 -5.62 13.83 -2.84
CA VAL A 191 -4.76 14.55 -3.80
C VAL A 191 -5.09 16.05 -3.93
N PRO A 192 -6.36 16.51 -3.90
CA PRO A 192 -6.69 17.93 -4.01
C PRO A 192 -6.41 18.77 -2.75
N GLN A 193 -6.11 18.14 -1.61
CA GLN A 193 -5.92 18.88 -0.35
C GLN A 193 -4.71 19.83 -0.42
N PRO A 194 -4.69 20.95 0.32
CA PRO A 194 -3.52 21.83 0.37
C PRO A 194 -2.24 21.08 0.79
N LEU A 195 -1.11 21.31 0.11
CA LEU A 195 0.16 20.62 0.41
C LEU A 195 0.65 20.88 1.84
N ALA A 196 0.34 22.05 2.40
CA ALA A 196 0.71 22.42 3.77
C ALA A 196 0.15 21.46 4.83
N TYR A 197 -0.97 20.80 4.53
CA TYR A 197 -1.63 19.89 5.45
C TYR A 197 -0.79 18.64 5.73
N ASP A 198 -0.03 18.15 4.76
CA ASP A 198 0.78 16.95 4.95
C ASP A 198 1.96 17.19 5.90
N ILE A 199 2.45 18.42 6.04
CA ILE A 199 3.61 18.75 6.87
C ILE A 199 3.19 19.18 8.29
N GLY A 200 2.18 20.04 8.37
CA GLY A 200 1.80 20.84 9.54
C GLY A 200 2.98 21.39 10.35
N ASP A 201 2.91 21.39 11.69
CA ASP A 201 3.85 22.17 12.52
C ASP A 201 5.19 21.44 12.79
N LYS A 202 6.25 21.89 12.10
CA LYS A 202 7.60 21.34 12.25
C LYS A 202 8.17 21.43 13.66
N SER A 203 7.73 22.38 14.47
CA SER A 203 8.25 22.56 15.83
C SER A 203 7.89 21.41 16.78
N VAL A 204 6.83 20.66 16.44
CA VAL A 204 6.31 19.53 17.24
C VAL A 204 6.93 18.20 16.80
N TYR A 205 7.81 18.18 15.80
CA TYR A 205 8.45 16.95 15.34
C TYR A 205 9.39 16.42 16.43
N GLU A 206 9.11 15.21 16.92
CA GLU A 206 10.03 14.48 17.77
C GLU A 206 11.30 14.14 16.98
N LYS A 207 12.47 14.47 17.54
CA LYS A 207 13.78 14.12 16.97
C LYS A 207 14.07 12.62 17.12
#